data_AF-K2BT17-F1
#
_entry.id   AF-K2BT17-F1
#
_cell.length_a   1.000
_cell.length_b   1.000
_cell.length_c   1.000
_cell.angle_alpha   90.00
_cell.angle_beta   90.00
_cell.angle_gamma   90.00
#
_symmetry.space_group_name_H-M   'P 1'
#
loop_
_entity.id
_entity.type
_entity.pdbx_description
1 polymer ?
#
loop_
_entity_poly.entity_id
_entity_poly.type
_entity_poly.pdbx_seq_one_letter_code
_entity_poly.pdbx_strand_id
1 'polypeptide(L)'
;MIQTIAKVALFGEETINNSISPIAKTIAIAKKNLLKGQKLDGIGGDCVYGMIDNIEDAKDLLPVGLSHDVIVKSDLKKDAPIKISDVILPLNGATLLSGLAKSHKRSSFLGFLFRGA
;
A
#
# COMPACT_ATOMS: atom_id res chain seq x y z
N MET A 1 -16.87 -13.87 -18.70
CA MET A 1 -17.33 -12.73 -17.86
C MET A 1 -18.76 -12.93 -17.35
N ILE A 2 -19.73 -13.30 -18.19
CA ILE A 2 -21.14 -13.56 -17.78
C ILE A 2 -21.28 -14.68 -16.73
N GLN A 3 -20.45 -15.72 -16.80
CA GLN A 3 -20.54 -16.88 -15.90
C GLN A 3 -20.38 -16.52 -14.41
N THR A 4 -19.48 -15.58 -14.07
CA THR A 4 -19.28 -15.15 -12.68
C THR A 4 -20.51 -14.42 -12.16
N ILE A 5 -21.05 -13.48 -12.93
CA ILE A 5 -22.24 -12.71 -12.57
C ILE A 5 -23.46 -13.63 -12.46
N ALA A 6 -23.63 -14.55 -13.41
CA ALA A 6 -24.75 -15.50 -13.40
C ALA A 6 -24.71 -16.44 -12.19
N LYS A 7 -23.52 -16.94 -11.80
CA LYS A 7 -23.36 -17.78 -10.60
C LYS A 7 -23.81 -17.08 -9.32
N VAL A 8 -23.37 -15.85 -9.13
CA VAL A 8 -23.73 -15.06 -7.94
C VAL A 8 -25.22 -14.70 -7.97
N ALA A 9 -25.73 -14.19 -9.10
CA ALA A 9 -27.08 -13.64 -9.18
C ALA A 9 -28.19 -14.71 -9.20
N LEU A 10 -27.94 -15.88 -9.81
CA LEU A 10 -28.96 -16.92 -9.97
C LEU A 10 -28.87 -18.01 -8.91
N PHE A 11 -27.67 -18.26 -8.36
CA PHE A 11 -27.42 -19.39 -7.47
C PHE A 11 -26.81 -19.00 -6.12
N GLY A 12 -26.46 -17.73 -5.90
CA GLY A 12 -25.83 -17.27 -4.65
C GLY A 12 -24.44 -17.85 -4.41
N GLU A 13 -23.78 -18.36 -5.47
CA GLU A 13 -22.47 -19.00 -5.36
C GLU A 13 -21.33 -17.98 -5.41
N GLU A 14 -20.53 -17.93 -4.34
CA GLU A 14 -19.28 -17.19 -4.33
C GLU A 14 -18.25 -17.83 -5.27
N THR A 15 -17.67 -17.06 -6.19
CA THR A 15 -16.68 -17.58 -7.14
C THR A 15 -15.24 -17.48 -6.66
N ILE A 16 -14.94 -16.48 -5.83
CA ILE A 16 -13.66 -16.27 -5.14
C ILE A 16 -13.99 -15.62 -3.79
N ASN A 17 -13.56 -16.23 -2.69
CA ASN A 17 -13.70 -15.68 -1.35
C ASN A 17 -12.31 -15.63 -0.68
N ASN A 18 -11.79 -14.43 -0.50
CA ASN A 18 -10.48 -14.16 0.10
C ASN A 18 -10.51 -14.07 1.64
N SER A 19 -11.65 -14.39 2.27
CA SER A 19 -11.92 -14.21 3.69
C SER A 19 -11.72 -12.76 4.17
N ILE A 20 -12.12 -12.47 5.41
CA ILE A 20 -11.77 -11.23 6.12
C ILE A 20 -10.47 -11.36 6.93
N SER A 21 -9.93 -12.59 7.02
CA SER A 21 -8.72 -12.94 7.78
C SER A 21 -7.63 -13.45 6.82
N PRO A 22 -6.88 -12.56 6.14
CA PRO A 22 -5.84 -12.98 5.21
C PRO A 22 -4.67 -13.63 5.95
N ILE A 23 -4.16 -14.74 5.40
CA ILE A 23 -3.00 -15.48 5.95
C ILE A 23 -1.68 -15.16 5.22
N ALA A 24 -1.74 -14.44 4.11
CA ALA A 24 -0.58 -14.08 3.30
C ALA A 24 -0.66 -12.62 2.84
N LYS A 25 0.51 -12.03 2.57
CA LYS A 25 0.66 -10.69 2.00
C LYS A 25 1.69 -10.75 0.87
N THR A 26 1.41 -10.09 -0.25
CA THR A 26 2.43 -9.87 -1.28
C THR A 26 3.23 -8.61 -0.94
N ILE A 27 4.49 -8.79 -0.57
CA ILE A 27 5.43 -7.76 -0.13
C ILE A 27 6.23 -7.19 -1.31
N ALA A 28 6.68 -5.95 -1.17
CA ALA A 28 7.59 -5.32 -2.12
C ALA A 28 9.04 -5.70 -1.82
N ILE A 29 9.73 -6.25 -2.81
CA ILE A 29 11.17 -6.50 -2.79
C ILE A 29 11.87 -5.53 -3.74
N ALA A 30 13.00 -4.96 -3.33
CA ALA A 30 13.81 -4.11 -4.17
C ALA A 30 14.40 -4.90 -5.35
N LYS A 31 14.03 -4.55 -6.59
CA LYS A 31 14.54 -5.22 -7.80
C LYS A 31 15.99 -4.85 -8.14
N LYS A 32 16.45 -3.73 -7.60
CA LYS A 32 17.79 -3.15 -7.75
C LYS A 32 18.16 -2.37 -6.48
N ASN A 33 19.39 -1.87 -6.40
CA ASN A 33 19.74 -0.93 -5.34
C ASN A 33 18.87 0.33 -5.47
N LEU A 34 18.27 0.75 -4.37
CA LEU A 34 17.43 1.94 -4.28
C LEU A 34 18.14 2.98 -3.42
N LEU A 35 18.14 4.23 -3.88
CA LEU A 35 18.79 5.32 -3.16
C LEU A 35 17.77 6.11 -2.35
N LYS A 36 18.21 6.69 -1.23
CA LYS A 36 17.43 7.66 -0.48
C LYS A 36 16.91 8.78 -1.40
N GLY A 37 15.65 9.14 -1.23
CA GLY A 37 14.94 10.15 -2.02
C GLY A 37 14.38 9.63 -3.35
N GLN A 38 14.75 8.41 -3.78
CA GLN A 38 14.21 7.83 -5.00
C GLN A 38 12.72 7.55 -4.87
N LYS A 39 11.96 7.90 -5.93
CA LYS A 39 10.55 7.53 -6.09
C LYS A 39 10.45 6.15 -6.72
N LEU A 40 9.65 5.27 -6.13
CA LEU A 40 9.34 3.95 -6.68
C LEU A 40 8.29 4.07 -7.79
N ASP A 41 8.52 3.34 -8.88
CA ASP A 41 7.64 3.26 -10.05
C ASP A 41 6.47 2.27 -9.87
N GLY A 42 6.58 1.35 -8.90
CA GLY A 42 5.52 0.41 -8.54
C GLY A 42 5.55 -0.91 -9.31
N ILE A 43 4.43 -1.63 -9.30
CA ILE A 43 4.30 -2.95 -9.95
C ILE A 43 4.46 -2.81 -11.47
N GLY A 44 5.24 -3.71 -12.07
CA GLY A 44 5.52 -3.71 -13.51
C GLY A 44 6.68 -2.80 -13.93
N GLY A 45 7.23 -2.02 -13.01
CA GLY A 45 8.40 -1.18 -13.23
C GLY A 45 9.75 -1.87 -12.95
N ASP A 46 10.74 -1.02 -12.68
CA ASP A 46 12.15 -1.39 -12.49
C ASP A 46 12.62 -1.28 -11.04
N CYS A 47 11.85 -0.68 -10.13
CA CYS A 47 12.28 -0.50 -8.75
C CYS A 47 11.94 -1.70 -7.87
N VAL A 48 10.80 -2.36 -8.09
CA VAL A 48 10.29 -3.40 -7.19
C VAL A 48 9.69 -4.59 -7.93
N TYR A 49 9.62 -5.72 -7.23
CA TYR A 49 8.77 -6.86 -7.61
C TYR A 49 8.03 -7.39 -6.38
N GLY A 50 6.98 -8.18 -6.60
CA GLY A 50 6.19 -8.79 -5.55
C GLY A 50 6.72 -10.16 -5.14
N MET A 51 6.75 -10.44 -3.84
CA MET A 51 6.96 -11.78 -3.29
C MET A 51 5.84 -12.10 -2.31
N ILE A 52 5.31 -13.32 -2.30
CA ILE A 52 4.32 -13.73 -1.31
C ILE A 52 5.02 -14.13 -0.01
N ASP A 53 4.44 -13.74 1.12
CA ASP A 53 4.95 -14.08 2.44
C ASP A 53 3.78 -14.29 3.42
N ASN A 54 4.03 -14.94 4.56
CA ASN A 54 3.04 -15.13 5.60
C ASN A 54 2.65 -13.79 6.21
N ILE A 55 1.38 -13.62 6.58
CA ILE A 55 0.88 -12.37 7.16
C ILE A 55 1.61 -12.01 8.46
N GLU A 56 2.07 -13.02 9.20
CA GLU A 56 2.76 -12.86 10.48
C GLU A 56 4.16 -12.27 10.33
N ASP A 57 4.91 -12.76 9.33
CA ASP A 57 6.27 -12.33 9.00
C ASP A 57 6.27 -11.00 8.24
N ALA A 58 5.20 -10.72 7.50
CA ALA A 58 5.10 -9.56 6.63
C ALA A 58 4.48 -8.31 7.29
N LYS A 59 4.36 -8.26 8.62
CA LYS A 59 3.62 -7.19 9.33
C LYS A 59 4.16 -5.79 9.03
N ASP A 60 5.47 -5.61 9.06
CA ASP A 60 6.17 -4.32 8.84
C ASP A 60 6.56 -4.09 7.38
N LEU A 61 6.35 -5.07 6.50
CA LEU A 61 6.73 -5.02 5.10
C LEU A 61 5.69 -4.27 4.25
N LEU A 62 6.20 -3.48 3.31
CA LEU A 62 5.40 -2.68 2.37
C LEU A 62 4.61 -3.61 1.45
N PRO A 63 3.26 -3.54 1.43
CA PRO A 63 2.47 -4.27 0.45
C PRO A 63 2.84 -3.80 -0.97
N VAL A 64 3.11 -4.73 -1.89
CA VAL A 64 3.58 -4.35 -3.25
C VAL A 64 2.57 -3.50 -4.00
N GLY A 65 1.27 -3.69 -3.75
CA GLY A 65 0.19 -2.86 -4.32
C GLY A 65 0.22 -1.38 -3.89
N LEU A 66 0.96 -1.05 -2.83
CA LEU A 66 1.12 0.32 -2.33
C LEU A 66 2.50 0.91 -2.66
N SER A 67 3.29 0.24 -3.50
CA SER A 67 4.66 0.67 -3.82
C SER A 67 4.76 1.82 -4.83
N HIS A 68 3.69 2.14 -5.55
CA HIS A 68 3.70 3.23 -6.53
C HIS A 68 3.78 4.60 -5.84
N ASP A 69 4.61 5.48 -6.37
CA ASP A 69 4.78 6.87 -5.89
C ASP A 69 5.31 7.00 -4.45
N VAL A 70 5.90 5.94 -3.93
CA VAL A 70 6.54 5.89 -2.61
C VAL A 70 7.95 6.46 -2.67
N ILE A 71 8.35 7.22 -1.65
CA ILE A 71 9.71 7.80 -1.56
C ILE A 71 10.57 7.01 -0.58
N VAL A 72 11.76 6.59 -1.00
CA VAL A 72 12.72 5.87 -0.16
C VAL A 72 13.39 6.81 0.86
N LYS A 73 13.43 6.45 2.14
CA LYS A 73 14.03 7.25 3.23
C LYS A 73 15.50 6.94 3.49
N SER A 74 15.95 5.73 3.17
CA SER A 74 17.30 5.21 3.37
C SER A 74 17.68 4.27 2.24
N ASP A 75 18.95 4.18 1.90
CA ASP A 75 19.41 3.31 0.83
C ASP A 75 19.05 1.84 1.11
N LEU A 76 18.52 1.15 0.09
CA LEU A 76 18.15 -0.26 0.15
C LEU A 76 18.93 -1.06 -0.89
N LYS A 77 19.39 -2.24 -0.51
CA LYS A 77 20.09 -3.14 -1.44
C LYS A 77 19.10 -3.87 -2.33
N LYS A 78 19.57 -4.28 -3.51
CA LYS A 78 18.86 -5.24 -4.35
C LYS A 78 18.48 -6.48 -3.54
N ASP A 79 17.30 -7.01 -3.83
CA ASP A 79 16.67 -8.19 -3.22
C ASP A 79 16.32 -8.02 -1.72
N ALA A 80 16.43 -6.80 -1.18
CA ALA A 80 15.98 -6.49 0.18
C ALA A 80 14.45 -6.30 0.23
N PRO A 81 13.76 -6.91 1.21
CA PRO A 81 12.38 -6.55 1.52
C PRO A 81 12.26 -5.08 1.94
N ILE A 82 11.29 -4.37 1.40
CA ILE A 82 11.08 -2.95 1.71
C ILE A 82 10.14 -2.84 2.91
N LYS A 83 10.60 -2.22 3.99
CA LYS A 83 9.73 -1.98 5.16
C LYS A 83 8.93 -0.69 5.00
N ILE A 84 7.79 -0.61 5.67
CA ILE A 84 6.99 0.61 5.77
C ILE A 84 7.81 1.73 6.43
N SER A 85 8.72 1.40 7.36
CA SER A 85 9.63 2.35 8.00
C SER A 85 10.62 3.00 7.04
N ASP A 86 11.01 2.29 5.98
CA ASP A 86 12.06 2.68 5.04
C ASP A 86 11.56 3.66 3.99
N VAL A 87 10.26 3.98 4.01
CA VAL A 87 9.62 4.75 2.95
C VAL A 87 8.62 5.80 3.47
N ILE A 88 8.35 6.80 2.64
CA ILE A 88 7.25 7.77 2.81
C ILE A 88 6.15 7.37 1.82
N LEU A 89 5.00 7.01 2.36
CA LEU A 89 3.81 6.70 1.57
C LEU A 89 3.14 7.99 1.05
N PRO A 90 2.68 8.02 -0.20
CA PRO A 90 1.87 9.14 -0.69
C PRO A 90 0.53 9.17 0.04
N LEU A 91 -0.10 10.35 0.13
CA LEU A 91 -1.45 10.49 0.67
C LEU A 91 -2.48 10.30 -0.45
N ASN A 92 -3.04 9.10 -0.57
CA ASN A 92 -4.06 8.78 -1.57
C ASN A 92 -5.10 7.79 -0.99
N GLY A 93 -6.13 7.45 -1.76
CA GLY A 93 -7.19 6.56 -1.30
C GLY A 93 -6.68 5.21 -0.80
N ALA A 94 -5.72 4.59 -1.50
CA ALA A 94 -5.20 3.28 -1.14
C ALA A 94 -4.39 3.30 0.17
N THR A 95 -3.56 4.32 0.38
CA THR A 95 -2.76 4.45 1.62
C THR A 95 -3.58 4.92 2.82
N LEU A 96 -4.67 5.67 2.59
CA LEU A 96 -5.63 6.04 3.62
C LEU A 96 -6.50 4.86 4.06
N LEU A 97 -7.09 4.12 3.11
CA LEU A 97 -7.97 2.98 3.40
C LEU A 97 -7.23 1.82 4.08
N SER A 98 -5.93 1.66 3.80
CA SER A 98 -5.07 0.69 4.50
C SER A 98 -4.66 1.13 5.91
N GLY A 99 -4.92 2.38 6.31
CA GLY A 99 -4.53 2.92 7.61
C GLY A 99 -3.03 3.18 7.76
N LEU A 100 -2.23 2.98 6.71
CA LEU A 100 -0.78 3.17 6.72
C LEU A 100 -0.37 4.63 6.55
N ALA A 101 -1.20 5.45 5.89
CA ALA A 101 -1.06 6.90 5.85
C ALA A 101 -2.17 7.56 6.67
N LYS A 102 -1.84 8.63 7.39
CA LYS A 102 -2.81 9.44 8.16
C LYS A 102 -2.96 10.80 7.51
N SER A 103 -4.21 11.17 7.19
CA SER A 103 -4.53 12.54 6.85
C SER A 103 -4.38 13.41 8.10
N HIS A 104 -3.50 14.41 8.06
CA HIS A 104 -3.50 15.45 9.08
C HIS A 104 -4.80 16.23 8.92
N LYS A 105 -5.68 16.20 9.93
CA LYS A 105 -6.80 17.16 10.02
C LYS A 105 -6.21 18.54 9.79
N ARG A 106 -6.71 19.26 8.78
CA ARG A 106 -6.51 20.70 8.65
C ARG A 106 -6.96 21.32 9.97
N SER A 107 -6.00 21.65 10.83
CA SER A 107 -6.26 22.41 12.05
C SER A 107 -6.76 23.78 11.60
N SER A 108 -8.02 24.05 11.94
CA SER A 108 -8.76 25.31 11.88
C SER A 108 -8.04 26.53 11.28
N PHE A 109 -8.32 26.84 10.02
CA PHE A 109 -8.23 28.23 9.52
C PHE A 109 -9.47 29.06 9.94
N LEU A 110 -10.53 28.40 10.42
CA LEU A 110 -11.79 29.06 10.81
C LEU A 110 -11.79 29.65 12.23
N GLY A 111 -10.72 29.45 13.02
CA GLY A 111 -10.58 30.03 14.36
C GLY A 111 -9.97 31.44 14.36
N PHE A 112 -9.38 31.88 13.25
CA PHE A 112 -8.71 33.18 13.16
C PHE A 112 -9.67 34.30 12.70
N LEU A 113 -10.81 33.95 12.07
CA LEU A 113 -11.77 34.93 11.55
C LEU A 113 -12.80 35.41 12.58
N PHE A 114 -12.90 34.77 13.75
CA PHE A 114 -13.90 35.10 14.79
C PHE A 114 -13.30 35.67 16.08
N ARG A 115 -12.02 36.09 16.07
CA ARG A 115 -11.35 36.72 17.22
C ARG A 115 -11.05 38.22 17.04
N GLY A 116 -11.67 38.85 16.05
CA GLY A 116 -11.57 40.28 15.80
C GLY A 116 -12.92 40.87 15.41
N ALA A 117 -13.83 40.98 16.38
CA ALA A 117 -15.02 41.83 16.37
C ALA A 117 -15.32 42.25 17.81
#